data_AF-N1NXC8-F1
#
_entry.id   AF-N1NXC8-F1
#
_cell.length_a   1.000
_cell.length_b   1.000
_cell.length_c   1.000
_cell.angle_alpha   90.00
_cell.angle_beta   90.00
_cell.angle_gamma   90.00
#
_symmetry.space_group_name_H-M   'P 1'
#
loop_
_entity.id
_entity.type
_entity.pdbx_description
1 polymer ?
#
loop_
_entity_poly.entity_id
_entity_poly.type
_entity_poly.pdbx_seq_one_letter_code
_entity_poly.pdbx_strand_id
1 'polypeptide(L)'
;MSQKDNLLDNPVEFLKEVRESFDIQQDVDAMKRIRHDLDVIKEESEARISKEHSKVSESNKKLNAERINVAKLEGDLEYTNEESNEFGSKDELVKLLKDLDGLERNIVSLRSELDEKMKLYLKDSEIISTPNGSKIKAKVIEPELEEQSAVTPEANENILKLKLYRSLGVILDLENDQVLINRKNDGNIDILPLDNNLSDFYKTKYIWERLGK
;
A
#
# COMPACT_ATOMS: atom_id res chain seq x y z
N MET A 1 -77.46 50.90 -29.98
CA MET A 1 -76.84 50.41 -28.71
C MET A 1 -75.49 49.82 -29.09
N SER A 2 -74.35 50.11 -28.50
CA SER A 2 -73.94 51.15 -27.55
C SER A 2 -72.44 51.36 -27.83
N GLN A 3 -72.07 52.46 -28.50
CA GLN A 3 -70.65 52.87 -28.58
C GLN A 3 -70.18 53.53 -27.27
N LYS A 4 -71.11 53.75 -26.32
CA LYS A 4 -70.82 54.35 -25.02
C LYS A 4 -70.21 53.36 -24.02
N ASP A 5 -70.41 52.06 -24.21
CA ASP A 5 -69.89 51.02 -23.31
C ASP A 5 -68.39 50.71 -23.54
N ASN A 6 -67.80 51.26 -24.61
CA ASN A 6 -66.37 51.16 -24.91
C ASN A 6 -65.56 52.37 -24.41
N LEU A 7 -66.21 53.34 -23.74
CA LEU A 7 -65.56 54.55 -23.24
C LEU A 7 -65.55 54.49 -21.71
N LEU A 8 -64.36 54.47 -21.12
CA LEU A 8 -64.19 54.46 -19.67
C LEU A 8 -64.98 55.61 -19.03
N ASP A 9 -65.89 55.28 -18.10
CA ASP A 9 -66.78 56.24 -17.45
C ASP A 9 -66.01 57.34 -16.68
N ASN A 10 -64.81 57.01 -16.17
CA ASN A 10 -63.91 57.98 -15.56
C ASN A 10 -62.43 57.61 -15.77
N PRO A 11 -61.81 58.02 -16.89
CA PRO A 11 -60.43 57.65 -17.21
C PRO A 11 -59.41 58.32 -16.27
N VAL A 12 -59.77 59.43 -15.62
CA VAL A 12 -58.87 60.17 -14.72
C VAL A 12 -58.71 59.46 -13.39
N GLU A 13 -59.79 58.90 -12.83
CA GLU A 13 -59.70 58.06 -11.63
C GLU A 13 -58.96 56.75 -11.91
N PHE A 14 -59.15 56.15 -13.09
CA PHE A 14 -58.39 54.96 -13.48
C PHE A 14 -56.88 55.25 -13.58
N LEU A 15 -56.48 56.40 -14.14
CA LEU A 15 -55.07 56.81 -14.15
C LEU A 15 -54.51 57.09 -12.75
N LYS A 16 -55.35 57.60 -11.84
CA LYS A 16 -54.96 57.84 -10.45
C LYS A 16 -54.80 56.53 -9.67
N GLU A 17 -55.74 55.60 -9.84
CA GLU A 17 -55.70 54.25 -9.25
C GLU A 17 -54.51 53.44 -9.77
N VAL A 18 -54.24 53.47 -11.09
CA VAL A 18 -53.06 52.83 -11.68
C VAL A 18 -51.77 53.43 -11.13
N ARG A 19 -51.70 54.76 -10.97
CA ARG A 19 -50.53 55.42 -10.39
C ARG A 19 -50.34 55.06 -8.90
N GLU A 20 -51.43 54.96 -8.14
CA GLU A 20 -51.37 54.58 -6.71
C GLU A 20 -51.06 53.09 -6.53
N SER A 21 -51.48 52.25 -7.47
CA SER A 21 -51.16 50.81 -7.52
C SER A 21 -49.75 50.52 -8.05
N PHE A 22 -49.12 51.50 -8.72
CA PHE A 22 -47.76 51.36 -9.23
C PHE A 22 -46.74 51.65 -8.12
N ASP A 23 -46.52 50.65 -7.28
CA ASP A 23 -45.58 50.76 -6.16
C ASP A 23 -44.12 50.59 -6.61
N ILE A 24 -43.48 51.71 -6.91
CA ILE A 24 -42.05 51.77 -7.25
C ILE A 24 -41.19 51.34 -6.06
N GLN A 25 -41.65 51.58 -4.82
CA GLN A 25 -40.85 51.30 -3.63
C GLN A 25 -40.72 49.79 -3.40
N GLN A 26 -41.77 49.03 -3.67
CA GLN A 26 -41.73 47.57 -3.66
C GLN A 26 -40.64 47.02 -4.60
N ASP A 27 -40.55 47.54 -5.82
CA ASP A 27 -39.56 47.12 -6.81
C ASP A 27 -38.14 47.58 -6.44
N VAL A 28 -38.01 48.78 -5.88
CA VAL A 28 -36.73 49.27 -5.35
C VAL A 28 -36.22 48.38 -4.21
N ASP A 29 -37.10 47.94 -3.32
CA ASP A 29 -36.72 47.06 -2.21
C ASP A 29 -36.50 45.61 -2.67
N ALA A 30 -37.17 45.15 -3.73
CA ALA A 30 -36.80 43.92 -4.42
C ALA A 30 -35.39 44.02 -5.04
N MET A 31 -35.06 45.13 -5.69
CA MET A 31 -33.72 45.36 -6.26
C MET A 31 -32.61 45.44 -5.19
N LYS A 32 -32.91 46.01 -4.01
CA LYS A 32 -31.97 45.98 -2.87
C LYS A 32 -31.75 44.56 -2.36
N ARG A 33 -32.80 43.73 -2.29
CA ARG A 33 -32.68 42.31 -1.94
C ARG A 33 -31.84 41.55 -2.95
N ILE A 34 -32.11 41.72 -4.25
CA ILE A 34 -31.31 41.09 -5.31
C ILE A 34 -29.84 41.51 -5.21
N ARG A 35 -29.55 42.78 -4.93
CA ARG A 35 -28.17 43.23 -4.73
C ARG A 35 -27.52 42.54 -3.54
N HIS A 36 -28.22 42.44 -2.41
CA HIS A 36 -27.71 41.74 -1.24
C HIS A 36 -27.45 40.26 -1.54
N ASP A 37 -28.36 39.58 -2.25
CA ASP A 37 -28.18 38.19 -2.65
C ASP A 37 -26.98 38.02 -3.59
N LEU A 38 -26.74 38.96 -4.50
CA LEU A 38 -25.54 38.98 -5.35
C LEU A 38 -24.26 39.18 -4.55
N ASP A 39 -24.27 40.04 -3.52
CA ASP A 39 -23.12 40.24 -2.64
C ASP A 39 -22.82 38.96 -1.84
N VAL A 40 -23.85 38.27 -1.33
CA VAL A 40 -23.71 36.98 -0.64
C VAL A 40 -23.15 35.91 -1.58
N ILE A 41 -23.69 35.80 -2.79
CA ILE A 41 -23.18 34.86 -3.80
C ILE A 41 -21.72 35.17 -4.12
N LYS A 42 -21.35 36.45 -4.24
CA LYS A 42 -19.97 36.85 -4.51
C LYS A 42 -19.05 36.44 -3.37
N GLU A 43 -19.40 36.74 -2.12
CA GLU A 43 -18.61 36.36 -0.94
C GLU A 43 -18.45 34.83 -0.84
N GLU A 44 -19.54 34.08 -1.00
CA GLU A 44 -19.49 32.62 -0.96
C GLU A 44 -18.65 32.06 -2.12
N SER A 45 -18.78 32.64 -3.32
CA SER A 45 -17.99 32.24 -4.48
C SER A 45 -16.50 32.50 -4.27
N GLU A 46 -16.11 33.66 -3.73
CA GLU A 46 -14.72 34.00 -3.43
C GLU A 46 -14.14 33.10 -2.35
N ALA A 47 -14.91 32.81 -1.29
CA ALA A 47 -14.52 31.86 -0.25
C ALA A 47 -14.34 30.44 -0.81
N ARG A 48 -15.26 29.97 -1.68
CA ARG A 48 -15.17 28.67 -2.36
C ARG A 48 -13.97 28.61 -3.30
N ILE A 49 -13.72 29.67 -4.09
CA ILE A 49 -12.56 29.76 -4.98
C ILE A 49 -11.26 29.71 -4.18
N SER A 50 -11.17 30.46 -3.08
CA SER A 50 -9.98 30.45 -2.21
C SER A 50 -9.73 29.06 -1.60
N LYS A 51 -10.79 28.40 -1.11
CA LYS A 51 -10.71 27.04 -0.59
C LYS A 51 -10.29 26.05 -1.67
N GLU A 52 -10.86 26.11 -2.86
CA GLU A 52 -10.52 25.20 -3.95
C GLU A 52 -9.08 25.45 -4.45
N HIS A 53 -8.66 26.71 -4.54
CA HIS A 53 -7.28 27.08 -4.85
C HIS A 53 -6.29 26.51 -3.83
N SER A 54 -6.62 26.54 -2.53
CA SER A 54 -5.78 25.92 -1.49
C SER A 54 -5.66 24.41 -1.65
N LYS A 55 -6.77 23.70 -1.95
CA LYS A 55 -6.74 22.26 -2.23
C LYS A 55 -5.94 21.92 -3.49
N VAL A 56 -6.10 22.71 -4.55
CA VAL A 56 -5.34 22.54 -5.79
C VAL A 56 -3.84 22.75 -5.53
N SER A 57 -3.48 23.75 -4.72
CA SER A 57 -2.09 23.98 -4.31
C SER A 57 -1.53 22.80 -3.51
N GLU A 58 -2.28 22.27 -2.55
CA GLU A 58 -1.89 21.08 -1.78
C GLU A 58 -1.75 19.83 -2.67
N SER A 59 -2.70 19.62 -3.58
CA SER A 59 -2.65 18.51 -4.53
C SER A 59 -1.44 18.62 -5.46
N ASN A 60 -1.10 19.83 -5.93
CA ASN A 60 0.11 20.07 -6.71
C ASN A 60 1.38 19.81 -5.90
N LYS A 61 1.42 20.19 -4.62
CA LYS A 61 2.55 19.87 -3.73
C LYS A 61 2.70 18.35 -3.57
N LYS A 62 1.60 17.63 -3.35
CA LYS A 62 1.61 16.15 -3.26
C LYS A 62 2.07 15.52 -4.56
N LEU A 63 1.58 15.98 -5.71
CA LEU A 63 1.97 15.48 -7.02
C LEU A 63 3.45 15.72 -7.31
N ASN A 64 3.98 16.88 -6.92
CA ASN A 64 5.41 17.15 -7.03
C ASN A 64 6.24 16.28 -6.09
N ALA A 65 5.79 16.04 -4.86
CA ALA A 65 6.44 15.13 -3.93
C ALA A 65 6.48 13.70 -4.49
N GLU A 66 5.37 13.22 -5.06
CA GLU A 66 5.33 11.90 -5.70
C GLU A 66 6.20 11.83 -6.96
N ARG A 67 6.27 12.90 -7.76
CA ARG A 67 7.23 12.96 -8.87
C ARG A 67 8.68 12.84 -8.42
N ILE A 68 9.03 13.46 -7.29
CA ILE A 68 10.37 13.32 -6.69
C ILE A 68 10.60 11.88 -6.20
N ASN A 69 9.60 11.27 -5.56
CA ASN A 69 9.69 9.86 -5.14
C ASN A 69 9.85 8.91 -6.33
N VAL A 70 9.08 9.11 -7.40
CA VAL A 70 9.19 8.32 -8.64
C VAL A 70 10.58 8.50 -9.26
N ALA A 71 11.08 9.73 -9.37
CA ALA A 71 12.43 9.98 -9.88
C ALA A 71 13.51 9.33 -9.01
N LYS A 72 13.32 9.30 -7.69
CA LYS A 72 14.22 8.60 -6.76
C LYS A 72 14.18 7.09 -6.98
N LEU A 73 12.98 6.50 -7.06
CA LEU A 73 12.81 5.07 -7.31
C LEU A 73 13.35 4.67 -8.69
N GLU A 74 13.21 5.52 -9.70
CA GLU A 74 13.78 5.31 -11.03
C GLU A 74 15.32 5.32 -10.98
N GLY A 75 15.92 6.25 -10.23
CA GLY A 75 17.37 6.25 -9.98
C GLY A 75 17.86 5.04 -9.17
N ASP A 76 17.12 4.63 -8.14
CA ASP A 76 17.42 3.42 -7.35
C ASP A 76 17.31 2.15 -8.23
N LEU A 77 16.34 2.12 -9.17
CA LEU A 77 16.19 1.04 -10.14
C LEU A 77 17.35 1.02 -11.16
N GLU A 78 17.80 2.19 -11.62
CA GLU A 78 18.97 2.29 -12.51
C GLU A 78 20.23 1.80 -11.79
N TYR A 79 20.46 2.25 -10.55
CA TYR A 79 21.57 1.79 -9.72
C TYR A 79 21.54 0.27 -9.47
N THR A 80 20.39 -0.29 -9.13
CA THR A 80 20.26 -1.74 -8.91
C THR A 80 20.37 -2.55 -10.20
N ASN A 81 19.98 -2.01 -11.36
CA ASN A 81 20.22 -2.64 -12.66
C ASN A 81 21.69 -2.58 -13.05
N GLU A 82 22.40 -1.48 -12.76
CA GLU A 82 23.84 -1.39 -12.94
C GLU A 82 24.58 -2.39 -12.04
N GLU A 83 24.24 -2.46 -10.75
CA GLU A 83 24.79 -3.44 -9.81
C GLU A 83 24.46 -4.89 -10.22
N SER A 84 23.23 -5.15 -10.68
CA SER A 84 22.83 -6.46 -11.20
C SER A 84 23.51 -6.82 -12.52
N ASN A 85 23.91 -5.83 -13.34
CA ASN A 85 24.74 -6.03 -14.51
C ASN A 85 26.22 -6.24 -14.14
N GLU A 86 26.69 -5.63 -13.06
CA GLU A 86 28.03 -5.89 -12.49
C GLU A 86 28.14 -7.31 -11.92
N PHE A 87 27.07 -7.81 -11.29
CA PHE A 87 26.88 -9.25 -10.97
C PHE A 87 26.36 -10.07 -12.18
N GLY A 88 26.15 -9.40 -13.33
CA GLY A 88 25.42 -9.89 -14.50
C GLY A 88 26.22 -10.79 -15.42
N SER A 89 27.50 -11.01 -15.15
CA SER A 89 28.23 -12.14 -15.69
C SER A 89 27.78 -13.41 -14.94
N LYS A 90 26.54 -13.86 -15.19
CA LYS A 90 26.15 -15.27 -14.96
C LYS A 90 27.22 -16.20 -15.53
N ASP A 91 27.92 -15.78 -16.58
CA ASP A 91 29.11 -16.45 -17.12
C ASP A 91 30.33 -16.46 -16.19
N GLU A 92 30.61 -15.42 -15.41
CA GLU A 92 31.67 -15.46 -14.37
C GLU A 92 31.25 -16.33 -13.20
N LEU A 93 29.99 -16.29 -12.79
CA LEU A 93 29.47 -17.18 -11.75
C LEU A 93 29.51 -18.64 -12.21
N VAL A 94 29.15 -18.91 -13.47
CA VAL A 94 29.27 -20.23 -14.10
C VAL A 94 30.73 -20.65 -14.29
N LYS A 95 31.64 -19.72 -14.58
CA LYS A 95 33.10 -20.00 -14.60
C LYS A 95 33.60 -20.36 -13.21
N LEU A 96 33.27 -19.57 -12.18
CA LEU A 96 33.60 -19.86 -10.79
C LEU A 96 33.05 -21.22 -10.34
N LEU A 97 31.83 -21.56 -10.75
CA LEU A 97 31.21 -22.84 -10.42
C LEU A 97 31.89 -24.01 -11.15
N LYS A 98 32.27 -23.83 -12.42
CA LYS A 98 33.10 -24.80 -13.16
C LYS A 98 34.51 -24.95 -12.58
N ASP A 99 35.11 -23.85 -12.14
CA ASP A 99 36.42 -23.86 -11.50
C ASP A 99 36.33 -24.59 -10.15
N LEU A 100 35.25 -24.38 -9.39
CA LEU A 100 34.96 -25.09 -8.15
C LEU A 100 34.76 -26.60 -8.39
N ASP A 101 33.95 -26.99 -9.38
CA ASP A 101 33.76 -28.38 -9.79
C ASP A 101 35.09 -29.03 -10.25
N GLY A 102 35.93 -28.26 -10.96
CA GLY A 102 37.26 -28.69 -11.38
C GLY A 102 38.19 -28.91 -10.19
N LEU A 103 38.13 -28.01 -9.20
CA LEU A 103 38.89 -28.12 -7.95
C LEU A 103 38.40 -29.28 -7.10
N GLU A 104 37.09 -29.53 -7.04
CA GLU A 104 36.52 -30.69 -6.37
C GLU A 104 37.01 -31.98 -7.01
N ARG A 105 36.98 -32.10 -8.34
CA ARG A 105 37.54 -33.26 -9.05
C ARG A 105 39.02 -33.45 -8.77
N ASN A 106 39.79 -32.37 -8.69
CA ASN A 106 41.21 -32.42 -8.32
C ASN A 106 41.41 -32.85 -6.86
N ILE A 107 40.53 -32.44 -5.95
CA ILE A 107 40.58 -32.90 -4.55
C ILE A 107 40.22 -34.39 -4.48
N VAL A 108 39.23 -34.84 -5.24
CA VAL A 108 38.87 -36.26 -5.30
C VAL A 108 40.00 -37.08 -5.91
N SER A 109 40.65 -36.61 -6.98
CA SER A 109 41.80 -37.30 -7.57
C SER A 109 42.99 -37.32 -6.61
N LEU A 110 43.32 -36.21 -5.97
CA LEU A 110 44.38 -36.14 -4.95
C LEU A 110 44.08 -37.05 -3.76
N ARG A 111 42.82 -37.17 -3.33
CA ARG A 111 42.41 -38.13 -2.30
C ARG A 111 42.55 -39.58 -2.77
N SER A 112 42.14 -39.88 -4.00
CA SER A 112 42.31 -41.22 -4.57
C SER A 112 43.78 -41.59 -4.73
N GLU A 113 44.63 -40.66 -5.16
CA GLU A 113 46.08 -40.86 -5.24
C GLU A 113 46.71 -41.01 -3.86
N LEU A 114 46.23 -40.24 -2.87
CA LEU A 114 46.64 -40.40 -1.48
C LEU A 114 46.22 -41.76 -0.94
N ASP A 115 45.01 -42.23 -1.22
CA ASP A 115 44.50 -43.54 -0.81
C ASP A 115 45.24 -44.68 -1.51
N GLU A 116 45.59 -44.53 -2.79
CA GLU A 116 46.45 -45.49 -3.50
C GLU A 116 47.85 -45.51 -2.92
N LYS A 117 48.46 -44.34 -2.67
CA LYS A 117 49.77 -44.25 -2.01
C LYS A 117 49.69 -44.81 -0.60
N MET A 118 48.62 -44.56 0.15
CA MET A 118 48.42 -45.09 1.50
C MET A 118 48.24 -46.61 1.44
N LYS A 119 47.52 -47.15 0.45
CA LYS A 119 47.42 -48.59 0.22
C LYS A 119 48.75 -49.21 -0.21
N LEU A 120 49.56 -48.49 -0.97
CA LEU A 120 50.91 -48.89 -1.34
C LEU A 120 51.80 -48.93 -0.09
N TYR A 121 51.79 -47.87 0.71
CA TYR A 121 52.52 -47.81 1.99
C TYR A 121 52.00 -48.83 3.00
N LEU A 122 50.70 -49.15 3.02
CA LEU A 122 50.11 -50.20 3.86
C LEU A 122 50.53 -51.60 3.39
N LYS A 123 50.64 -51.82 2.07
CA LYS A 123 51.20 -53.06 1.51
C LYS A 123 52.70 -53.18 1.78
N ASP A 124 53.44 -52.07 1.76
CA ASP A 124 54.87 -52.02 2.07
C ASP A 124 55.14 -52.05 3.59
N SER A 125 54.12 -51.84 4.43
CA SER A 125 54.22 -51.85 5.90
C SER A 125 53.46 -53.00 6.56
N GLU A 126 53.19 -54.10 5.84
CA GLU A 126 52.71 -55.35 6.44
C GLU A 126 53.85 -56.08 7.19
N ILE A 127 54.45 -55.38 8.16
CA ILE A 127 55.12 -55.96 9.32
C ILE A 127 54.67 -55.14 10.54
N ILE A 128 54.21 -55.88 11.55
CA ILE A 128 53.88 -55.48 12.93
C ILE A 128 52.43 -55.01 13.16
N SER A 129 51.58 -56.01 13.42
CA SER A 129 50.41 -55.85 14.29
C SER A 129 50.83 -55.26 15.64
N THR A 130 50.13 -54.22 16.10
CA THR A 130 50.01 -53.93 17.54
C THR A 130 48.55 -53.64 17.91
N PRO A 131 48.04 -54.25 19.01
CA PRO A 131 46.65 -54.16 19.44
C PRO A 131 46.51 -52.98 20.41
N ASN A 132 46.36 -51.76 19.92
CA ASN A 132 45.98 -50.66 20.81
C ASN A 132 45.19 -49.59 20.05
N GLY A 133 43.89 -49.57 20.34
CA GLY A 133 42.95 -48.58 19.83
C GLY A 133 43.39 -47.17 20.20
N SER A 134 43.58 -46.34 19.18
CA SER A 134 43.74 -44.91 19.33
C SER A 134 42.44 -44.21 18.97
N LYS A 135 41.82 -43.61 20.00
CA LYS A 135 40.69 -42.70 19.90
C LYS A 135 41.11 -41.45 19.13
N ILE A 136 40.56 -41.23 17.95
CA ILE A 136 40.62 -39.92 17.28
C ILE A 136 39.32 -39.18 17.60
N LYS A 137 39.47 -38.11 18.40
CA LYS A 137 38.41 -37.16 18.76
C LYS A 137 37.95 -36.41 17.50
N ALA A 138 36.77 -36.74 16.99
CA ALA A 138 36.06 -35.87 16.05
C ALA A 138 35.44 -34.71 16.83
N LYS A 139 36.13 -33.56 16.80
CA LYS A 139 35.58 -32.27 17.19
C LYS A 139 34.61 -31.87 16.08
N VAL A 140 33.32 -32.11 16.30
CA VAL A 140 32.24 -31.62 15.44
C VAL A 140 32.31 -30.10 15.47
N ILE A 141 32.71 -29.52 14.34
CA ILE A 141 32.51 -28.13 14.00
C ILE A 141 31.15 -28.13 13.28
N GLU A 142 30.08 -27.85 14.03
CA GLU A 142 28.81 -27.45 13.44
C GLU A 142 28.93 -25.96 13.07
N PRO A 143 28.69 -25.60 11.79
CA PRO A 143 28.62 -24.22 11.37
C PRO A 143 27.25 -23.65 11.74
N GLU A 144 27.29 -22.55 12.51
CA GLU A 144 26.56 -21.31 12.23
C GLU A 144 25.21 -21.47 11.51
N LEU A 145 24.18 -21.87 12.27
CA LEU A 145 22.76 -21.71 11.91
C LEU A 145 21.96 -21.19 13.11
N GLU A 146 22.39 -20.09 13.72
CA GLU A 146 21.56 -19.33 14.67
C GLU A 146 21.66 -17.80 14.47
N GLU A 147 22.06 -17.34 13.29
CA GLU A 147 21.85 -15.94 12.90
C GLU A 147 20.51 -15.80 12.18
N GLN A 148 19.44 -15.57 12.95
CA GLN A 148 18.29 -14.69 12.65
C GLN A 148 17.13 -14.97 13.62
N SER A 149 17.36 -14.70 14.90
CA SER A 149 16.27 -14.37 15.82
C SER A 149 16.60 -13.09 16.56
N ALA A 150 16.86 -12.01 15.81
CA ALA A 150 16.64 -10.66 16.28
C ALA A 150 15.13 -10.42 16.40
N VAL A 151 14.47 -11.18 17.27
CA VAL A 151 13.07 -11.00 17.61
C VAL A 151 13.03 -9.86 18.61
N THR A 152 12.82 -8.65 18.12
CA THR A 152 12.40 -7.55 18.98
C THR A 152 11.14 -7.98 19.73
N PRO A 153 10.97 -7.62 21.02
CA PRO A 153 9.77 -7.98 21.78
C PRO A 153 8.47 -7.49 21.10
N GLU A 154 8.55 -6.40 20.32
CA GLU A 154 7.45 -5.85 19.51
C GLU A 154 7.05 -6.76 18.33
N ALA A 155 8.01 -7.42 17.67
CA ALA A 155 7.71 -8.36 16.60
C ALA A 155 6.96 -9.59 17.14
N ASN A 156 7.31 -10.06 18.34
CA ASN A 156 6.60 -11.15 19.00
C ASN A 156 5.15 -10.74 19.37
N GLU A 157 4.97 -9.52 19.90
CA GLU A 157 3.63 -8.98 20.21
C GLU A 157 2.75 -8.84 18.97
N ASN A 158 3.30 -8.33 17.86
CA ASN A 158 2.58 -8.20 16.60
C ASN A 158 2.23 -9.56 16.00
N ILE A 159 3.13 -10.55 16.08
CA ILE A 159 2.83 -11.93 15.66
C ILE A 159 1.70 -12.53 16.49
N LEU A 160 1.68 -12.30 17.81
CA LEU A 160 0.62 -12.75 18.70
C LEU A 160 -0.71 -12.06 18.39
N LYS A 161 -0.70 -10.74 18.19
CA LYS A 161 -1.87 -9.96 17.76
C LYS A 161 -2.42 -10.45 16.43
N LEU A 162 -1.57 -10.65 15.43
CA LEU A 162 -1.97 -11.19 14.12
C LEU A 162 -2.55 -12.60 14.22
N LYS A 163 -1.95 -13.48 15.05
CA LYS A 163 -2.51 -14.81 15.32
C LYS A 163 -3.88 -14.74 16.00
N LEU A 164 -4.09 -13.77 16.90
CA LEU A 164 -5.35 -13.54 17.61
C LEU A 164 -6.43 -12.97 16.67
N TYR A 165 -6.10 -11.99 15.83
CA TYR A 165 -7.04 -11.46 14.83
C TYR A 165 -7.43 -12.53 13.79
N ARG A 166 -6.45 -13.36 13.39
CA ARG A 166 -6.72 -14.50 12.51
C ARG A 166 -7.61 -15.56 13.18
N SER A 167 -7.43 -15.84 14.47
CA SER A 167 -8.27 -16.80 15.19
C SER A 167 -9.68 -16.27 15.48
N LEU A 168 -9.86 -14.95 15.52
CA LEU A 168 -11.19 -14.32 15.52
C LEU A 168 -11.96 -14.56 14.22
N GLY A 169 -11.26 -14.93 13.15
CA GLY A 169 -11.83 -15.18 11.83
C GLY A 169 -11.68 -13.98 10.88
N VAL A 170 -10.86 -12.99 11.23
CA VAL A 170 -10.58 -11.83 10.37
C VAL A 170 -9.27 -12.08 9.62
N ILE A 171 -9.37 -12.22 8.30
CA ILE A 171 -8.22 -12.44 7.41
C ILE A 171 -8.10 -11.21 6.52
N LEU A 172 -6.92 -10.60 6.53
CA LEU A 172 -6.60 -9.45 5.67
C LEU A 172 -6.09 -9.97 4.33
N ASP A 173 -6.78 -9.62 3.25
CA ASP A 173 -6.37 -9.88 1.88
C ASP A 173 -5.99 -8.56 1.22
N LEU A 174 -4.72 -8.20 1.40
CA LEU A 174 -4.15 -6.95 0.86
C LEU A 174 -3.95 -7.02 -0.66
N GLU A 175 -3.96 -8.21 -1.26
CA GLU A 175 -3.79 -8.37 -2.71
C GLU A 175 -5.02 -7.84 -3.47
N ASN A 176 -6.21 -8.04 -2.90
CA ASN A 176 -7.49 -7.59 -3.47
C ASN A 176 -8.11 -6.41 -2.71
N ASP A 177 -7.35 -5.78 -1.81
CA ASP A 177 -7.78 -4.65 -0.96
C ASP A 177 -9.11 -4.93 -0.22
N GLN A 178 -9.20 -6.10 0.41
CA GLN A 178 -10.40 -6.57 1.09
C GLN A 178 -10.10 -7.31 2.39
N VAL A 179 -11.09 -7.34 3.29
CA VAL A 179 -11.06 -8.10 4.53
C VAL A 179 -12.07 -9.23 4.44
N LEU A 180 -11.61 -10.45 4.70
CA LEU A 180 -12.43 -11.65 4.74
C LEU A 180 -12.78 -11.96 6.19
N ILE A 181 -14.08 -12.05 6.49
CA ILE A 181 -14.59 -12.43 7.80
C ILE A 181 -15.16 -13.84 7.69
N ASN A 182 -14.42 -14.81 8.22
CA ASN A 182 -14.81 -16.22 8.27
C ASN A 182 -14.94 -16.66 9.74
N ARG A 183 -16.13 -16.43 10.32
CA ARG A 183 -16.43 -16.82 11.71
C ARG A 183 -17.04 -18.22 11.82
N LYS A 184 -17.89 -18.59 10.85
CA LYS A 184 -18.75 -19.78 10.94
C LYS A 184 -18.14 -21.04 10.31
N ASN A 185 -17.04 -20.91 9.55
CA ASN A 185 -16.37 -22.01 8.84
C ASN A 185 -17.34 -22.94 8.07
N ASP A 186 -18.50 -22.40 7.69
CA ASP A 186 -19.64 -23.05 7.05
C ASP A 186 -19.66 -22.80 5.53
N GLY A 187 -18.58 -22.19 5.01
CA GLY A 187 -18.42 -21.83 3.60
C GLY A 187 -18.92 -20.43 3.24
N ASN A 188 -19.58 -19.71 4.16
CA ASN A 188 -20.02 -18.33 3.93
C ASN A 188 -19.01 -17.34 4.51
N ILE A 189 -18.22 -16.74 3.62
CA ILE A 189 -17.26 -15.70 3.96
C ILE A 189 -17.87 -14.35 3.64
N ASP A 190 -17.95 -13.47 4.63
CA ASP A 190 -18.33 -12.07 4.40
C ASP A 190 -17.09 -11.30 3.92
N ILE A 191 -17.22 -10.63 2.77
CA ILE A 191 -16.16 -9.83 2.16
C ILE A 191 -16.45 -8.36 2.44
N LEU A 192 -15.49 -7.64 3.02
CA LEU A 192 -15.55 -6.21 3.27
C LEU A 192 -14.44 -5.51 2.46
N PRO A 193 -14.76 -4.70 1.44
CA PRO A 193 -13.75 -3.91 0.73
C PRO A 193 -13.11 -2.88 1.68
N LEU A 194 -11.80 -2.65 1.52
CA LEU A 194 -11.05 -1.65 2.28
C LEU A 194 -11.12 -0.24 1.66
N ASP A 195 -11.93 -0.07 0.61
CA ASP A 195 -12.12 1.19 -0.10
C ASP A 195 -12.44 2.38 0.83
N ASN A 196 -12.00 3.58 0.43
CA ASN A 196 -12.24 4.81 1.18
C ASN A 196 -13.70 5.29 1.12
N ASN A 197 -14.61 4.49 0.56
CA ASN A 197 -16.01 4.81 0.43
C ASN A 197 -16.77 4.64 1.75
N LEU A 198 -16.29 3.76 2.63
CA LEU A 198 -16.90 3.50 3.94
C LEU A 198 -16.06 4.12 5.06
N SER A 199 -16.74 4.84 5.96
CA SER A 199 -16.11 5.38 7.18
C SER A 199 -15.59 4.25 8.07
N ASP A 200 -14.45 4.49 8.73
CA ASP A 200 -13.84 3.57 9.70
C ASP A 200 -14.81 3.14 10.80
N PHE A 201 -15.74 4.03 11.20
CA PHE A 201 -16.79 3.71 12.15
C PHE A 201 -17.74 2.62 11.62
N TYR A 202 -18.13 2.73 10.34
CA TYR A 202 -19.00 1.76 9.70
C TYR A 202 -18.29 0.42 9.50
N LYS A 203 -17.04 0.43 9.02
CA LYS A 203 -16.20 -0.77 8.86
C LYS A 203 -16.06 -1.51 10.19
N THR A 204 -15.75 -0.78 11.26
CA THR A 204 -15.61 -1.36 12.61
C THR A 204 -16.93 -1.96 13.10
N LYS A 205 -18.04 -1.23 13.00
CA LYS A 205 -19.36 -1.74 13.41
C LYS A 205 -19.76 -2.99 12.64
N TYR A 206 -19.54 -3.01 11.33
CA TYR A 206 -19.86 -4.16 10.48
C TYR A 206 -19.07 -5.41 10.86
N ILE A 207 -17.75 -5.27 11.09
CA ILE A 207 -16.89 -6.37 11.52
C ILE A 207 -17.39 -6.95 12.84
N TRP A 208 -17.69 -6.10 13.83
CA TRP A 208 -18.18 -6.55 15.14
C TRP A 208 -19.57 -7.21 15.07
N GLU A 209 -20.49 -6.71 14.25
CA GLU A 209 -21.81 -7.33 14.06
C GLU A 209 -21.72 -8.71 13.41
N ARG A 210 -20.78 -8.92 12.48
CA ARG A 210 -20.56 -10.23 11.85
C ARG A 210 -19.82 -11.20 12.76
N LEU A 211 -18.90 -10.73 13.59
CA LEU A 211 -18.21 -11.55 14.60
C LEU A 211 -19.12 -11.96 15.77
N GLY A 212 -20.13 -11.15 16.09
CA GLY A 212 -21.08 -11.40 17.18
C GLY A 212 -22.23 -12.35 16.83
N LYS A 213 -22.36 -12.77 15.57
CA LYS A 213 -23.37 -13.74 15.10
C LYS A 213 -22.88 -15.17 15.20
#